data_AF-A0A149V6N6-F1
#
_entry.id   AF-A0A149V6N6-F1
#
_cell.length_a   1.000
_cell.length_b   1.000
_cell.length_c   1.000
_cell.angle_alpha   90.00
_cell.angle_beta   90.00
_cell.angle_gamma   90.00
#
_symmetry.space_group_name_H-M   'P 1'
#
loop_
_entity.id
_entity.type
_entity.pdbx_description
1 polymer ?
#
loop_
_entity_poly.entity_id
_entity_poly.type
_entity_poly.pdbx_seq_one_letter_code
_entity_poly.pdbx_strand_id
1 'polypeptide(L)'
;MPDVAPDITHTLRYDRPTIALHWATVFLVLFQFALGESWGWPAKPVHHLMVIAHLTAGILLTAIMAFRIAWRLTKGRHLSDLLRPLDRFFALGVEYTLYVLLLAEIVLGYLWRWGAGQAMSFFGLLIPSPFTRFPALLLYWIQTIHHWNAWLIVAIATGHGMAAAFHQVILKDGVLGRMMLCGDQGANPLFTQKP
;
A
#
# COMPACT_ATOMS: atom_id res chain seq x y z
N MET A 1 -47.72 1.96 8.58
CA MET A 1 -46.34 2.36 8.24
C MET A 1 -45.53 1.10 8.16
N PRO A 2 -44.98 0.70 7.01
CA PRO A 2 -44.03 -0.40 6.97
C PRO A 2 -42.69 0.08 7.52
N ASP A 3 -42.18 -0.61 8.54
CA ASP A 3 -40.80 -0.48 9.02
C ASP A 3 -39.84 -0.75 7.85
N VAL A 4 -39.14 0.28 7.39
CA VAL A 4 -37.99 0.12 6.51
C VAL A 4 -36.90 -0.47 7.41
N ALA A 5 -36.77 -1.80 7.39
CA ALA A 5 -35.63 -2.47 7.97
C ALA A 5 -34.36 -1.78 7.44
N PRO A 6 -33.41 -1.37 8.31
CA PRO A 6 -32.19 -0.73 7.85
C PRO A 6 -31.50 -1.66 6.86
N ASP A 7 -31.22 -1.15 5.67
CA ASP A 7 -30.53 -1.89 4.62
C ASP A 7 -29.10 -2.23 5.09
N ILE A 8 -29.00 -3.40 5.71
CA ILE A 8 -27.76 -3.98 6.23
C ILE A 8 -26.79 -4.40 5.12
N THR A 9 -27.15 -4.27 3.83
CA THR A 9 -26.17 -4.50 2.76
C THR A 9 -25.22 -3.31 2.56
N HIS A 10 -25.58 -2.11 3.03
CA HIS A 10 -24.73 -0.92 2.99
C HIS A 10 -23.65 -0.86 4.09
N THR A 11 -23.65 -1.78 5.07
CA THR A 11 -22.82 -1.68 6.29
C THR A 11 -21.49 -2.42 6.25
N LEU A 12 -21.14 -3.09 5.14
CA LEU A 12 -19.94 -3.94 4.99
C LEU A 12 -18.91 -3.42 3.96
N ARG A 13 -18.82 -2.10 3.73
CA ARG A 13 -17.77 -1.50 2.88
C ARG A 13 -16.87 -0.57 3.66
N TYR A 14 -15.57 -0.58 3.32
CA TYR A 14 -14.65 0.44 3.81
C TYR A 14 -15.04 1.82 3.26
N ASP A 15 -14.71 2.86 4.02
CA ASP A 15 -14.89 4.23 3.57
C ASP A 15 -14.00 4.52 2.34
N ARG A 16 -14.49 5.39 1.45
CA ARG A 16 -13.80 5.78 0.21
C ARG A 16 -12.33 6.20 0.42
N PRO A 17 -11.96 6.99 1.44
CA PRO A 17 -10.55 7.33 1.68
C PRO A 17 -9.70 6.09 1.97
N THR A 18 -10.16 5.16 2.80
CA THR A 18 -9.43 3.91 3.07
C THR A 18 -9.16 3.12 1.80
N ILE A 19 -10.15 3.01 0.90
CA ILE A 19 -10.00 2.32 -0.39
C ILE A 19 -8.98 3.03 -1.28
N ALA A 20 -9.12 4.35 -1.45
CA ALA A 20 -8.24 5.14 -2.30
C ALA A 20 -6.78 5.09 -1.82
N LEU A 21 -6.55 5.24 -0.51
CA LEU A 21 -5.20 5.15 0.07
C LEU A 21 -4.59 3.76 -0.11
N HIS A 22 -5.38 2.69 0.08
CA HIS A 22 -4.89 1.33 -0.12
C HIS A 22 -4.41 1.10 -1.56
N TRP A 23 -5.23 1.44 -2.56
CA TRP A 23 -4.85 1.26 -3.96
C TRP A 23 -3.69 2.17 -4.38
N ALA A 24 -3.64 3.40 -3.86
CA ALA A 24 -2.49 4.27 -4.07
C ALA A 24 -1.20 3.67 -3.49
N THR A 25 -1.26 3.09 -2.29
CA THR A 25 -0.13 2.36 -1.69
C THR A 25 0.28 1.17 -2.56
N VAL A 26 -0.66 0.32 -2.98
CA VAL A 26 -0.37 -0.85 -3.84
C VAL A 26 0.33 -0.41 -5.13
N PHE A 27 -0.22 0.60 -5.81
CA PHE A 27 0.36 1.13 -7.04
C PHE A 27 1.79 1.66 -6.82
N LEU A 28 2.00 2.49 -5.78
CA LEU A 28 3.32 3.08 -5.51
C LEU A 28 4.36 2.03 -5.13
N VAL A 29 3.99 1.01 -4.34
CA VAL A 29 4.89 -0.07 -3.97
C VAL A 29 5.34 -0.86 -5.20
N LEU A 30 4.39 -1.25 -6.07
CA LEU A 30 4.72 -1.98 -7.31
C LEU A 30 5.55 -1.11 -8.27
N PHE A 31 5.21 0.17 -8.40
CA PHE A 31 5.97 1.12 -9.22
C PHE A 31 7.40 1.29 -8.72
N GLN A 32 7.60 1.50 -7.41
CA GLN A 32 8.92 1.60 -6.81
C GLN A 32 9.75 0.34 -6.98
N PHE A 33 9.14 -0.83 -6.74
CA PHE A 33 9.80 -2.12 -6.90
C PHE A 33 10.26 -2.33 -8.35
N ALA A 34 9.37 -2.09 -9.31
CA ALA A 34 9.69 -2.20 -10.73
C ALA A 34 10.83 -1.26 -11.15
N LEU A 35 10.81 0.00 -10.68
CA LEU A 35 11.91 0.95 -10.94
C LEU A 35 13.24 0.51 -10.32
N GLY A 36 13.21 0.01 -9.08
CA GLY A 36 14.40 -0.42 -8.36
C GLY A 36 15.07 -1.61 -9.02
N GLU A 37 14.29 -2.62 -9.40
CA GLU A 37 14.81 -3.85 -10.02
C GLU A 37 15.30 -3.62 -11.45
N SER A 38 14.71 -2.66 -12.17
CA SER A 38 15.09 -2.33 -13.54
C SER A 38 16.25 -1.34 -13.66
N TRP A 39 16.86 -0.87 -12.56
CA TRP A 39 17.96 0.10 -12.60
C TRP A 39 19.17 -0.33 -13.44
N GLY A 40 19.43 -1.64 -13.56
CA GLY A 40 20.57 -2.16 -14.32
C GLY A 40 20.42 -2.15 -15.85
N TRP A 41 19.22 -1.93 -16.38
CA TRP A 41 18.95 -2.13 -17.82
C TRP A 41 19.18 -0.89 -18.70
N PRO A 42 18.76 0.33 -18.30
CA PRO A 42 18.85 1.49 -19.18
C PRO A 42 20.18 2.24 -19.04
N ALA A 43 20.70 2.72 -20.17
CA ALA A 43 21.81 3.67 -20.19
C ALA A 43 21.41 5.03 -19.58
N LYS A 44 22.41 5.84 -19.21
CA LYS A 44 22.19 7.27 -18.95
C LYS A 44 21.66 7.93 -20.24
N PRO A 45 20.64 8.81 -20.21
CA PRO A 45 20.06 9.54 -19.06
C PRO A 45 18.84 8.89 -18.40
N VAL A 46 18.28 7.83 -18.99
CA VAL A 46 17.04 7.19 -18.51
C VAL A 46 17.18 6.67 -17.08
N HIS A 47 18.33 6.07 -16.74
CA HIS A 47 18.64 5.68 -15.37
C HIS A 47 18.48 6.82 -14.35
N HIS A 48 18.90 8.05 -14.69
CA HIS A 48 18.80 9.18 -13.79
C HIS A 48 17.34 9.57 -13.54
N LEU A 49 16.51 9.58 -14.59
CA LEU A 49 15.07 9.82 -14.46
C LEU A 49 14.39 8.76 -13.59
N MET A 50 14.77 7.50 -13.73
CA MET A 50 14.25 6.42 -12.89
C MET A 50 14.61 6.61 -11.42
N VAL A 51 15.85 7.02 -11.12
CA VAL A 51 16.25 7.35 -9.74
C VAL A 51 15.41 8.51 -9.19
N ILE A 52 15.21 9.59 -9.96
CA ILE A 52 14.38 10.72 -9.52
C ILE A 52 12.93 10.28 -9.29
N ALA A 53 12.37 9.48 -10.20
CA ALA A 53 11.02 8.96 -10.10
C ALA A 53 10.85 8.06 -8.86
N HIS A 54 11.82 7.18 -8.59
CA HIS A 54 11.83 6.32 -7.41
C HIS A 54 11.89 7.15 -6.11
N LEU A 55 12.77 8.15 -6.03
CA LEU A 55 12.87 9.04 -4.87
C LEU A 55 11.57 9.83 -4.64
N THR A 56 10.99 10.39 -5.71
CA THR A 56 9.75 11.17 -5.65
C THR A 56 8.57 10.30 -5.21
N ALA A 57 8.46 9.09 -5.77
CA ALA A 57 7.47 8.11 -5.37
C ALA A 57 7.65 7.69 -3.90
N GLY A 58 8.89 7.51 -3.44
CA GLY A 58 9.20 7.18 -2.04
C GLY A 58 8.75 8.24 -1.05
N ILE A 59 8.94 9.51 -1.39
CA ILE A 59 8.46 10.63 -0.57
C ILE A 59 6.94 10.68 -0.57
N LEU A 60 6.29 10.46 -1.71
CA LEU A 60 4.83 10.40 -1.80
C LEU A 60 4.26 9.23 -0.99
N LEU A 61 4.88 8.04 -1.09
CA LEU A 61 4.52 6.85 -0.32
C LEU A 61 4.65 7.12 1.18
N THR A 62 5.69 7.85 1.61
CA THR A 62 5.88 8.27 3.00
C THR A 62 4.72 9.13 3.49
N ALA A 63 4.31 10.13 2.70
CA ALA A 63 3.17 10.99 3.02
C ALA A 63 1.85 10.19 3.09
N ILE A 64 1.62 9.28 2.14
CA ILE A 64 0.42 8.41 2.12
C ILE A 64 0.42 7.49 3.34
N MET A 65 1.55 6.87 3.68
CA MET A 65 1.64 6.00 4.85
C MET A 65 1.38 6.76 6.15
N ALA A 66 1.96 7.96 6.31
CA ALA A 66 1.69 8.81 7.47
C ALA A 66 0.19 9.17 7.58
N PHE A 67 -0.42 9.61 6.48
CA PHE A 67 -1.86 9.90 6.44
C PHE A 67 -2.71 8.67 6.74
N ARG A 68 -2.34 7.52 6.18
CA ARG A 68 -3.07 6.25 6.38
C ARG A 68 -3.01 5.77 7.83
N ILE A 69 -1.87 5.93 8.50
CA ILE A 69 -1.73 5.64 9.94
C ILE A 69 -2.60 6.61 10.76
N ALA A 70 -2.51 7.91 10.51
CA ALA A 70 -3.32 8.91 11.20
C ALA A 70 -4.83 8.68 10.98
N TRP A 71 -5.23 8.34 9.75
CA TRP A 71 -6.62 8.01 9.42
C TRP A 71 -7.11 6.78 10.18
N ARG A 72 -6.32 5.70 10.19
CA ARG A 72 -6.65 4.46 10.91
C ARG A 72 -6.79 4.68 12.42
N LEU A 73 -5.95 5.53 13.01
CA LEU A 73 -6.02 5.84 14.44
C LEU A 73 -7.19 6.75 14.85
N THR A 74 -7.80 7.48 13.91
CA THR A 74 -8.81 8.50 14.23
C THR A 74 -10.21 8.14 13.72
N LYS A 75 -10.34 7.77 12.44
CA LYS A 75 -11.63 7.65 11.74
C LYS A 75 -11.78 6.34 10.94
N GLY A 76 -10.71 5.58 10.77
CA GLY A 76 -10.69 4.33 10.02
C GLY A 76 -11.52 3.26 10.74
N ARG A 77 -12.50 2.70 10.03
CA ARG A 77 -13.42 1.69 10.58
C ARG A 77 -12.75 0.31 10.57
N HIS A 78 -12.69 -0.37 11.71
CA HIS A 78 -12.17 -1.74 11.81
C HIS A 78 -13.22 -2.76 11.36
N LEU A 79 -13.33 -2.98 10.05
CA LEU A 79 -14.22 -4.01 9.50
C LEU A 79 -13.79 -5.45 9.83
N SER A 80 -12.59 -5.61 10.39
CA SER A 80 -12.03 -6.86 10.87
C SER A 80 -12.78 -7.46 12.07
N ASP A 81 -13.58 -6.66 12.78
CA ASP A 81 -14.38 -7.14 13.91
C ASP A 81 -15.55 -8.05 13.50
N LEU A 82 -15.87 -8.08 12.20
CA LEU A 82 -16.95 -8.89 11.62
C LEU A 82 -16.46 -10.21 11.00
N LEU A 83 -15.15 -10.49 11.06
CA LEU A 83 -14.54 -11.72 10.57
C LEU A 83 -14.54 -12.81 11.66
N ARG A 84 -14.49 -14.09 11.25
CA ARG A 84 -14.28 -15.21 12.17
C ARG A 84 -12.94 -15.02 12.90
N PRO A 85 -12.79 -15.49 14.15
CA PRO A 85 -11.60 -15.18 14.97
C PRO A 85 -10.27 -15.58 14.32
N LEU A 86 -10.24 -16.72 13.61
CA LEU A 86 -9.04 -17.21 12.93
C LEU A 86 -8.70 -16.35 11.71
N ASP A 87 -9.69 -16.05 10.87
CA ASP A 87 -9.53 -15.19 9.68
C ASP A 87 -9.11 -13.77 10.08
N ARG A 88 -9.67 -13.26 11.19
CA ARG A 88 -9.29 -11.98 11.79
C ARG A 88 -7.82 -11.97 12.21
N PHE A 89 -7.33 -13.03 12.84
CA PHE A 89 -5.94 -13.11 13.29
C PHE A 89 -4.97 -13.04 12.11
N PHE A 90 -5.22 -13.83 11.05
CA PHE A 90 -4.38 -13.79 9.84
C PHE A 90 -4.49 -12.45 9.11
N ALA A 91 -5.69 -11.90 8.97
CA ALA A 91 -5.90 -10.62 8.29
C ALA A 91 -5.17 -9.47 9.01
N LEU A 92 -5.30 -9.38 10.33
CA LEU A 92 -4.59 -8.38 11.14
C LEU A 92 -3.09 -8.63 11.12
N GLY A 93 -2.65 -9.89 11.24
CA GLY A 93 -1.24 -10.26 11.20
C GLY A 93 -0.55 -9.78 9.93
N VAL A 94 -1.10 -10.12 8.76
CA VAL A 94 -0.56 -9.69 7.46
C VAL A 94 -0.61 -8.18 7.32
N GLU A 95 -1.70 -7.53 7.73
CA GLU A 95 -1.82 -6.07 7.66
C GLU A 95 -0.71 -5.40 8.48
N TYR A 96 -0.58 -5.73 9.77
CA TYR A 96 0.44 -5.14 10.64
C TYR A 96 1.86 -5.45 10.17
N THR A 97 2.12 -6.67 9.71
CA THR A 97 3.42 -7.03 9.14
C THR A 97 3.75 -6.15 7.93
N LEU A 98 2.83 -5.99 6.99
CA LEU A 98 3.04 -5.12 5.83
C LEU A 98 3.23 -3.65 6.23
N TYR A 99 2.52 -3.16 7.25
CA TYR A 99 2.74 -1.81 7.79
C TYR A 99 4.16 -1.63 8.32
N VAL A 100 4.65 -2.57 9.14
CA VAL A 100 5.99 -2.51 9.71
C VAL A 100 7.06 -2.60 8.63
N LEU A 101 6.91 -3.53 7.69
CA LEU A 101 7.88 -3.70 6.60
C LEU A 101 7.93 -2.48 5.69
N LEU A 102 6.78 -1.88 5.35
CA LEU A 102 6.72 -0.65 4.55
C LEU A 102 7.37 0.55 5.26
N LEU A 103 7.14 0.70 6.57
CA LEU A 103 7.80 1.74 7.35
C LEU A 103 9.31 1.53 7.43
N ALA A 104 9.74 0.27 7.64
CA ALA A 104 11.15 -0.08 7.61
C ALA A 104 11.78 0.23 6.24
N GLU A 105 11.08 -0.09 5.15
CA GLU A 105 11.52 0.17 3.78
C GLU A 105 11.73 1.66 3.52
N ILE A 106 10.77 2.48 3.94
CA ILE A 106 10.87 3.95 3.88
C ILE A 106 12.11 4.42 4.64
N VAL A 107 12.26 4.01 5.90
CA VAL A 107 13.39 4.43 6.73
C VAL A 107 14.72 4.01 6.10
N LEU A 108 14.84 2.78 5.61
CA LEU A 108 16.04 2.26 4.96
C LEU A 108 16.39 3.07 3.70
N GLY A 109 15.42 3.39 2.85
CA GLY A 109 15.64 4.22 1.66
C GLY A 109 16.16 5.62 2.00
N TYR A 110 15.60 6.24 3.04
CA TYR A 110 16.06 7.54 3.53
C TYR A 110 17.48 7.48 4.11
N LEU A 111 17.75 6.49 4.97
CA LEU A 111 19.07 6.29 5.55
C LEU A 111 20.13 6.00 4.50
N TRP A 112 19.80 5.24 3.46
CA TRP A 112 20.75 4.96 2.38
C TRP A 112 21.10 6.23 1.60
N ARG A 113 20.09 6.99 1.16
CA ARG A 113 20.31 8.20 0.35
C ARG A 113 20.99 9.32 1.13
N TRP A 114 20.47 9.66 2.30
CA TRP A 114 21.05 10.70 3.14
C TRP A 114 22.37 10.28 3.77
N GLY A 115 22.51 9.01 4.19
CA GLY A 115 23.77 8.45 4.68
C GLY A 115 24.87 8.47 3.62
N ALA A 116 24.54 8.37 2.33
CA ALA A 116 25.50 8.55 1.24
C ALA A 116 25.90 10.03 1.01
N GLY A 117 25.34 10.96 1.79
CA GLY A 117 25.55 12.41 1.64
C GLY A 117 24.86 12.99 0.40
N GLN A 118 23.82 12.33 -0.11
CA GLN A 118 23.12 12.76 -1.32
C GLN A 118 21.80 13.44 -0.96
N ALA A 119 21.50 14.57 -1.59
CA ALA A 119 20.20 15.21 -1.46
C ALA A 119 19.11 14.36 -2.13
N MET A 120 17.90 14.42 -1.57
CA MET A 120 16.70 13.89 -2.21
C MET A 120 16.05 14.97 -3.07
N SER A 121 15.71 14.64 -4.31
CA SER A 121 14.95 15.52 -5.19
C SER A 121 13.46 15.21 -5.10
N PHE A 122 12.62 16.23 -4.88
CA PHE A 122 11.17 16.13 -4.87
C PHE A 122 10.57 17.28 -5.67
N PHE A 123 10.10 17.02 -6.90
CA PHE A 123 9.54 18.04 -7.81
C PHE A 123 10.41 19.31 -7.94
N GLY A 124 11.74 19.13 -8.03
CA GLY A 124 12.70 20.24 -8.14
C GLY A 124 13.17 20.81 -6.79
N LEU A 125 12.52 20.45 -5.68
CA LEU A 125 13.01 20.77 -4.34
C LEU A 125 14.10 19.78 -3.94
N LEU A 126 15.23 20.30 -3.46
CA LEU A 126 16.32 19.49 -2.93
C LEU A 126 16.22 19.46 -1.41
N ILE A 127 16.06 18.26 -0.84
CA ILE A 127 16.07 18.03 0.59
C ILE A 127 17.48 17.53 0.96
N PRO A 128 18.31 18.38 1.59
CA PRO A 128 19.69 18.04 1.91
C PRO A 128 19.76 16.91 2.95
N SER A 129 20.89 16.21 2.98
CA SER A 129 21.13 15.23 4.04
C SER A 129 21.31 15.95 5.37
N PRO A 130 20.61 15.52 6.45
CA PRO A 130 20.87 16.02 7.80
C PRO A 130 22.09 15.34 8.45
N PHE A 131 22.68 14.33 7.81
CA PHE A 131 23.74 13.51 8.38
C PHE A 131 25.10 13.77 7.72
N THR A 132 26.16 13.53 8.47
CA THR A 132 27.48 13.28 7.87
C THR A 132 27.47 11.94 7.14
N ARG A 133 28.34 11.81 6.13
CA ARG A 133 28.39 10.59 5.31
C ARG A 133 28.72 9.37 6.18
N PHE A 134 27.92 8.33 6.05
CA PHE A 134 28.09 7.06 6.76
C PHE A 134 29.26 6.24 6.19
N PRO A 135 29.83 5.32 6.99
CA PRO A 135 30.83 4.38 6.51
C PRO A 135 30.30 3.52 5.35
N ALA A 136 31.17 3.20 4.38
CA ALA A 136 30.78 2.43 3.20
C ALA A 136 30.17 1.07 3.53
N LEU A 137 30.70 0.38 4.55
CA LEU A 137 30.17 -0.90 5.02
C LEU A 137 28.72 -0.78 5.53
N LEU A 138 28.41 0.30 6.25
CA LEU A 138 27.06 0.54 6.74
C LEU A 138 26.08 0.81 5.58
N LEU A 139 26.50 1.61 4.60
CA LEU A 139 25.68 1.89 3.41
C LEU A 139 25.40 0.61 2.60
N TYR A 140 26.38 -0.27 2.47
CA TYR A 140 26.21 -1.58 1.83
C TYR A 140 25.16 -2.42 2.55
N TRP A 141 25.21 -2.49 3.89
CA TRP A 141 24.21 -3.23 4.66
C TRP A 141 22.82 -2.62 4.56
N ILE A 142 22.70 -1.29 4.67
CA ILE A 142 21.40 -0.61 4.52
C ILE A 142 20.79 -0.92 3.15
N GLN A 143 21.58 -0.83 2.08
CA GLN A 143 21.13 -1.16 0.72
C GLN A 143 20.71 -2.62 0.59
N THR A 144 21.48 -3.53 1.19
CA THR A 144 21.22 -4.97 1.14
C THR A 144 19.91 -5.29 1.86
N ILE A 145 19.70 -4.75 3.05
CA ILE A 145 18.47 -4.94 3.84
C ILE A 145 17.29 -4.32 3.10
N HIS A 146 17.43 -3.11 2.53
CA HIS A 146 16.41 -2.46 1.72
C HIS A 146 15.97 -3.36 0.55
N HIS A 147 16.94 -3.90 -0.22
CA HIS A 147 16.65 -4.78 -1.34
C HIS A 147 15.88 -6.05 -0.92
N TRP A 148 16.35 -6.76 0.11
CA TRP A 148 15.69 -7.99 0.58
C TRP A 148 14.34 -7.72 1.25
N ASN A 149 14.20 -6.58 1.95
CA ASN A 149 12.96 -6.16 2.55
C ASN A 149 11.91 -5.82 1.47
N ALA A 150 12.30 -5.18 0.36
CA ALA A 150 11.45 -4.95 -0.80
C ALA A 150 10.89 -6.27 -1.37
N TRP A 151 11.75 -7.27 -1.58
CA TRP A 151 11.32 -8.61 -2.03
C TRP A 151 10.35 -9.28 -1.05
N LEU A 152 10.63 -9.19 0.24
CA LEU A 152 9.75 -9.72 1.28
C LEU A 152 8.37 -9.05 1.26
N ILE A 153 8.32 -7.72 1.14
CA ILE A 153 7.06 -6.97 1.01
C ILE A 153 6.28 -7.45 -0.19
N VAL A 154 6.90 -7.55 -1.38
CA VAL A 154 6.22 -7.99 -2.60
C VAL A 154 5.72 -9.41 -2.48
N ALA A 155 6.50 -10.33 -1.91
CA ALA A 155 6.08 -11.72 -1.69
C ALA A 155 4.83 -11.80 -0.79
N ILE A 156 4.84 -11.11 0.35
CA ILE A 156 3.71 -11.10 1.29
C ILE A 156 2.50 -10.39 0.67
N ALA A 157 2.69 -9.25 0.00
CA ALA A 157 1.61 -8.50 -0.65
C ALA A 157 0.95 -9.31 -1.76
N THR A 158 1.74 -10.06 -2.54
CA THR A 158 1.24 -10.95 -3.59
C THR A 158 0.44 -12.10 -2.99
N GLY A 159 0.95 -12.74 -1.93
CA GLY A 159 0.20 -13.76 -1.17
C GLY A 159 -1.10 -13.23 -0.58
N HIS A 160 -1.08 -12.02 -0.01
CA HIS A 160 -2.26 -11.33 0.50
C HIS A 160 -3.30 -11.07 -0.60
N GLY A 161 -2.87 -10.58 -1.77
CA GLY A 161 -3.74 -10.36 -2.92
C GLY A 161 -4.34 -11.65 -3.47
N MET A 162 -3.55 -12.73 -3.55
CA MET A 162 -4.03 -14.06 -3.96
C MET A 162 -5.06 -14.61 -2.96
N ALA A 163 -4.82 -14.47 -1.66
CA ALA A 163 -5.79 -14.87 -0.63
C ALA A 163 -7.11 -14.10 -0.81
N ALA A 164 -7.05 -12.78 -0.99
CA ALA A 164 -8.24 -11.97 -1.21
C ALA A 164 -9.01 -12.39 -2.48
N ALA A 165 -8.30 -12.73 -3.57
CA ALA A 165 -8.90 -13.26 -4.79
C ALA A 165 -9.51 -14.66 -4.59
N PHE A 166 -8.84 -15.54 -3.84
CA PHE A 166 -9.36 -16.87 -3.48
C PHE A 166 -10.68 -16.76 -2.70
N HIS A 167 -10.71 -15.89 -1.68
CA HIS A 167 -11.91 -15.60 -0.90
C HIS A 167 -13.06 -15.09 -1.77
N GLN A 168 -12.77 -14.18 -2.71
CA GLN A 168 -13.77 -13.63 -3.63
C GLN A 168 -14.31 -14.66 -4.65
N VAL A 169 -13.44 -15.46 -5.26
CA VAL A 169 -13.79 -16.35 -6.37
C VAL A 169 -14.35 -17.67 -5.87
N ILE A 170 -13.79 -18.23 -4.80
CA ILE A 170 -14.12 -19.57 -4.30
C ILE A 170 -15.08 -19.50 -3.12
N LEU A 171 -14.75 -18.72 -2.08
CA LEU A 171 -15.61 -18.59 -0.90
C LEU A 171 -16.80 -17.66 -1.12
N LYS A 172 -16.76 -16.81 -2.16
CA LYS A 172 -17.80 -15.83 -2.53
C LYS A 172 -18.24 -14.96 -1.36
N ASP A 173 -17.34 -14.69 -0.43
CA ASP A 173 -17.59 -13.94 0.82
C ASP A 173 -17.52 -12.41 0.64
N GLY A 174 -17.26 -11.95 -0.59
CA GLY A 174 -17.30 -10.54 -0.97
C GLY A 174 -16.16 -9.71 -0.40
N VAL A 175 -15.07 -10.32 0.11
CA VAL A 175 -13.93 -9.62 0.72
C VAL A 175 -13.30 -8.61 -0.24
N LEU A 176 -13.12 -8.97 -1.52
CA LEU A 176 -12.60 -8.04 -2.54
C LEU A 176 -13.58 -6.90 -2.81
N GLY A 177 -14.89 -7.21 -2.78
CA GLY A 177 -15.97 -6.24 -2.94
C GLY A 177 -15.93 -5.11 -1.90
N ARG A 178 -15.31 -5.33 -0.74
CA ARG A 178 -15.13 -4.32 0.31
C ARG A 178 -14.03 -3.31 -0.02
N MET A 179 -13.13 -3.64 -0.96
CA MET A 179 -12.00 -2.81 -1.41
C MET A 179 -12.10 -2.38 -2.88
N MET A 180 -13.13 -2.76 -3.65
CA MET A 180 -13.28 -2.30 -5.05
C MET A 180 -13.68 -0.82 -5.13
N LEU A 181 -12.93 -0.05 -5.94
CA LEU A 181 -13.14 1.38 -6.24
C LEU A 181 -14.53 1.69 -6.84
N CYS A 182 -15.08 0.75 -7.61
CA CYS A 182 -16.42 0.82 -8.17
C CYS A 182 -17.19 -0.44 -7.74
N GLY A 183 -18.23 -0.26 -6.93
CA GLY A 183 -19.28 -1.27 -6.84
C GLY A 183 -20.27 -0.97 -7.96
N ASP A 184 -20.57 -1.98 -8.76
CA ASP A 184 -21.70 -1.97 -9.68
C ASP A 184 -22.94 -1.50 -8.90
N GLN A 185 -23.39 -0.28 -9.18
CA GLN A 185 -24.66 0.22 -8.72
C GLN A 185 -25.71 -0.39 -9.62
N GLY A 186 -26.32 -1.47 -9.17
CA GLY A 186 -27.65 -1.86 -9.61
C GLY A 186 -27.72 -2.64 -10.91
N ALA A 187 -27.75 -3.95 -10.75
CA ALA A 187 -28.78 -4.74 -11.42
C ALA A 187 -29.62 -5.41 -10.34
N ASN A 188 -30.52 -4.64 -9.72
CA ASN A 188 -31.65 -5.21 -9.00
C ASN A 188 -32.73 -5.54 -10.06
N PRO A 189 -33.06 -6.82 -10.34
CA PRO A 189 -34.13 -7.15 -11.30
C PRO A 189 -35.54 -6.88 -10.77
N LEU A 190 -35.71 -6.36 -9.55
CA LEU A 190 -37.01 -6.32 -8.85
C LEU A 190 -38.02 -5.25 -9.35
N PHE A 191 -37.81 -4.62 -10.50
CA PHE A 191 -38.84 -3.75 -11.10
C PHE A 191 -38.92 -3.92 -12.63
N THR A 192 -39.29 -5.11 -13.08
CA THR A 192 -40.00 -5.29 -14.37
C THR A 192 -41.42 -5.82 -14.10
N GLN A 193 -42.20 -5.02 -13.39
CA GLN A 193 -43.66 -5.05 -13.56
C GLN A 193 -44.15 -3.63 -13.78
N LYS A 194 -44.67 -3.40 -14.97
CA LYS A 194 -45.50 -2.27 -15.31
C LYS A 194 -46.43 -2.69 -16.46
N PRO A 195 -47.57 -2.00 -16.56
CA PRO A 195 -48.83 -2.26 -15.89
C PRO A 195 -49.69 -3.33 -16.59
#